data_AF-A0A9C9FYM9-F1
#
_entry.id   AF-A0A9C9FYM9-F1
#
_cell.length_a   1.000
_cell.length_b   1.000
_cell.length_c   1.000
_cell.angle_alpha   90.00
_cell.angle_beta   90.00
_cell.angle_gamma   90.00
#
_symmetry.space_group_name_H-M   'P 1'
#
loop_
_entity.id
_entity.type
_entity.pdbx_description
1 polymer ?
#
loop_
_entity_poly.entity_id
_entity_poly.type
_entity_poly.pdbx_seq_one_letter_code
_entity_poly.pdbx_strand_id
1 'polypeptide(L)' 'MPKLKLVQLTPVIAYRSTSLPQPFHDDPADQIIVATGRQQNATILTKDEKILAYDHVQSIW' A
#
# COMPACT_ATOMS: atom_id res chain seq x y z
N MET A 1 17.74 -12.37 -5.81
CA MET A 1 16.48 -13.02 -6.24
C MET A 1 16.02 -12.35 -7.53
N PRO A 2 16.27 -12.91 -8.73
CA PRO A 2 16.09 -12.21 -10.01
C PRO A 2 14.64 -11.87 -10.38
N LYS A 3 13.66 -12.42 -9.63
CA LYS A 3 12.22 -12.18 -9.86
C LYS A 3 11.58 -11.22 -8.84
N LEU A 4 12.38 -10.67 -7.91
CA LEU A 4 11.89 -9.75 -6.89
C LEU A 4 12.66 -8.45 -6.97
N LYS A 5 11.92 -7.34 -6.95
CA LYS A 5 12.46 -5.99 -6.86
C LYS A 5 12.06 -5.40 -5.52
N LEU A 6 13.04 -5.00 -4.72
CA LEU A 6 12.77 -4.25 -3.50
C LEU A 6 12.40 -2.82 -3.87
N VAL A 7 11.24 -2.36 -3.41
CA VAL A 7 10.84 -0.96 -3.53
C VAL A 7 11.34 -0.22 -2.29
N GLN A 8 12.04 0.89 -2.51
CA GLN A 8 12.58 1.71 -1.42
C GLN A 8 11.47 2.51 -0.75
N LEU A 9 11.52 2.63 0.57
CA LEU A 9 10.68 3.58 1.31
C LEU A 9 11.23 4.99 1.09
N THR A 10 10.74 5.64 0.03
CA THR A 10 11.12 7.02 -0.28
C THR A 10 10.41 8.01 0.64
N PRO A 11 10.92 9.25 0.81
CA PRO A 11 10.21 10.30 1.53
C PRO A 11 8.78 10.55 1.02
N VAL A 12 8.56 10.40 -0.29
CA VAL A 12 7.23 10.54 -0.90
C VAL A 12 6.28 9.44 -0.41
N ILE A 13 6.75 8.19 -0.36
CA ILE A 13 5.94 7.07 0.16
C ILE A 13 5.66 7.26 1.65
N ALA A 14 6.68 7.64 2.43
CA ALA A 14 6.55 7.88 3.87
C ALA A 14 5.56 9.02 4.19
N TYR A 15 5.53 10.09 3.40
CA TYR A 15 4.53 11.14 3.54
C TYR A 15 3.13 10.66 3.11
N ARG A 16 3.03 9.93 1.99
CA ARG A 16 1.74 9.45 1.49
C ARG A 16 1.08 8.41 2.39
N SER A 17 1.85 7.61 3.14
CA SER A 17 1.31 6.63 4.07
C SER A 17 0.54 7.29 5.23
N THR A 18 0.90 8.51 5.63
CA THR A 18 0.19 9.25 6.69
C THR A 18 -1.00 10.07 6.17
N SER A 19 -1.17 10.15 4.85
CA SER A 19 -2.17 11.00 4.18
C SER A 19 -3.06 10.19 3.24
N LEU A 20 -3.33 8.92 3.58
CA LEU A 20 -4.25 8.08 2.83
C LEU A 20 -5.69 8.61 2.93
N PRO A 21 -6.47 8.56 1.83
CA PRO A 21 -7.90 8.84 1.87
C PRO A 21 -8.59 8.04 2.98
N GLN A 22 -9.40 8.73 3.77
CA GLN A 22 -10.11 8.13 4.89
C GLN A 22 -11.47 7.57 4.44
N PRO A 23 -11.97 6.50 5.08
CA PRO A 23 -11.36 5.80 6.22
C PRO A 23 -10.26 4.82 5.79
N PHE A 24 -9.16 4.80 6.54
CA PHE A 24 -8.17 3.71 6.50
C PHE A 24 -7.80 3.35 7.93
N HIS A 25 -7.45 2.09 8.20
CA HIS A 25 -7.14 1.66 9.57
C HIS A 25 -5.74 2.12 10.03
N ASP A 26 -5.56 2.20 11.34
CA ASP A 26 -4.37 2.80 11.98
C ASP A 26 -3.14 1.85 12.05
N ASP A 27 -2.98 0.96 11.08
CA ASP A 27 -1.77 0.10 11.00
C ASP A 27 -0.68 0.77 10.13
N PRO A 28 0.47 1.14 10.70
CA PRO A 28 1.53 1.82 9.94
C PRO A 28 2.12 0.97 8.81
N ALA A 29 2.20 -0.35 8.96
CA ALA A 29 2.77 -1.22 7.94
C ALA A 29 1.85 -1.28 6.72
N ASP A 30 0.55 -1.43 6.95
CA ASP A 30 -0.44 -1.45 5.87
C ASP A 30 -0.55 -0.10 5.19
N GLN A 31 -0.45 1.00 5.94
CA GLN A 31 -0.37 2.34 5.38
C GLN A 31 0.82 2.50 4.42
N ILE A 32 2.00 1.99 4.79
CA ILE A 32 3.20 2.01 3.94
C ILE A 32 3.01 1.13 2.70
N ILE A 33 2.46 -0.07 2.85
CA ILE A 33 2.20 -1.01 1.75
C ILE A 33 1.22 -0.38 0.74
N VAL A 34 0.10 0.17 1.23
CA VAL A 34 -0.91 0.83 0.40
C VAL A 34 -0.36 2.07 -0.30
N ALA A 35 0.35 2.94 0.41
CA ALA A 35 1.01 4.09 -0.21
C ALA A 35 2.03 3.67 -1.28
N THR A 36 2.76 2.58 -1.05
CA THR A 36 3.71 2.03 -2.01
C THR A 36 2.99 1.50 -3.25
N GLY A 37 1.93 0.71 -3.09
CA GLY A 37 1.13 0.18 -4.19
C GLY A 37 0.55 1.29 -5.06
N ARG A 38 0.00 2.34 -4.42
CA ARG A 38 -0.50 3.54 -5.11
C ARG A 38 0.61 4.30 -5.85
N GLN A 39 1.79 4.48 -5.24
CA GLN A 39 2.92 5.18 -5.87
C GLN A 39 3.51 4.40 -7.05
N GLN A 40 3.47 3.07 -7.02
CA GLN A 40 4.00 2.21 -8.08
C GLN A 40 2.93 1.81 -9.13
N ASN A 41 1.67 2.23 -8.96
CA ASN A 41 0.53 1.71 -9.72
C ASN A 41 0.50 0.17 -9.77
N ALA A 42 0.74 -0.46 -8.61
CA ALA A 42 0.82 -1.91 -8.47
C ALA A 42 -0.42 -2.46 -7.76
N THR A 43 -0.83 -3.67 -8.15
CA THR A 43 -1.87 -4.44 -7.45
C THR A 43 -1.28 -5.12 -6.20
N ILE A 44 -1.92 -4.94 -5.06
CA ILE A 44 -1.52 -5.56 -3.79
C ILE A 44 -2.16 -6.94 -3.69
N LEU A 45 -1.34 -7.98 -3.49
CA LEU A 45 -1.82 -9.33 -3.16
C LEU A 45 -1.88 -9.49 -1.63
N THR A 46 -3.07 -9.65 -1.05
CA THR A 46 -3.24 -9.72 0.42
C THR A 46 -4.52 -10.45 0.85
N LYS A 47 -4.44 -11.20 1.97
CA LYS A 47 -5.62 -11.79 2.64
C LYS A 47 -6.39 -10.77 3.46
N ASP A 48 -5.81 -9.59 3.68
CA ASP A 48 -6.38 -8.60 4.57
C ASP A 48 -7.64 -7.99 3.96
N GLU A 49 -8.78 -8.30 4.57
CA GLU A 49 -10.10 -7.87 4.11
C GLU A 49 -10.25 -6.34 4.14
N LYS A 50 -9.52 -5.63 5.00
CA LYS A 50 -9.57 -4.16 5.07
C LYS A 50 -8.87 -3.52 3.88
N ILE A 51 -7.74 -4.08 3.44
CA ILE A 51 -7.05 -3.61 2.22
C ILE A 51 -7.84 -4.01 0.97
N LEU A 52 -8.48 -5.19 0.98
CA LEU A 52 -9.36 -5.63 -0.12
C LEU A 52 -10.60 -4.73 -0.25
N ALA A 53 -11.15 -4.25 0.86
CA ALA A 53 -12.30 -3.34 0.87
C ALA A 53 -11.93 -1.85 0.63
N TYR A 54 -10.66 -1.52 0.40
CA TYR A 54 -10.20 -0.14 0.28
C TYR A 54 -10.11 0.32 -1.18
N ASP A 55 -11.10 1.11 -1.61
CA ASP A 55 -11.29 1.52 -3.02
C ASP A 55 -10.16 2.37 -3.62
N HIS A 56 -9.27 2.92 -2.80
CA HIS A 56 -8.22 3.84 -3.26
C HIS A 56 -6.91 3.13 -3.67
N VAL A 57 -6.90 1.79 -3.71
CA VAL A 57 -5.79 0.98 -4.21
C VAL A 57 -6.33 -0.28 -4.91
N GLN A 58 -5.58 -0.79 -5.90
CA GLN A 58 -5.93 -2.08 -6.49
C GLN A 58 -5.40 -3.20 -5.61
N SER A 59 -6.28 -4.14 -5.24
CA SER A 59 -5.93 -5.30 -4.42
C SER A 59 -6.66 -6.56 -4.89
N ILE A 60 -6.03 -7.73 -4.68
CA ILE A 60 -6.58 -9.06 -4.99
C ILE A 60 -6.13 -10.08 -3.92
N TRP A 61 -6.81 -11.23 -3.86
CA TRP A 61 -6.41 -12.37 -3.04
C TRP A 61 -6.32 -13.67 -3.85
#